data_AF-A0A7J5YK66-F1
#
_entry.id   AF-A0A7J5YK66-F1
#
_cell.length_a   1.000
_cell.length_b   1.000
_cell.length_c   1.000
_cell.angle_alpha   90.00
_cell.angle_beta   90.00
_cell.angle_gamma   90.00
#
_symmetry.space_group_name_H-M   'P 1'
#
loop_
_entity.id
_entity.type
_entity.pdbx_description
1 polymer ?
#
loop_
_entity_poly.entity_id
_entity_poly.type
_entity_poly.pdbx_seq_one_letter_code
_entity_poly.pdbx_strand_id
1 'polypeptide(L)'
;MVFLHQQFLTTPDQFVTPQCPHPLPQSHLLPRKLTESQVKNRFPQQVEMKGFCSVTYVDGKQRYEALVRGKMEFAVEYREQIYIFETKRKQDKFLRTPETYWNQKLPSKVPPLCEPVPLTSLPTLGYLEQGVAVSVIKAMTAVGCLKPKYPFLSIQRSSLLYVALYLKGRQDTKELLELKKDNGLLITRAQITAARSTKKKLALYEENCALIPYLTSTMRGNYQPPSERPLDFEFKLNRFLALGHLPGANSVL
;
A
#
# COMPACT_ATOMS: atom_id res chain seq x y z
N MET A 1 3.46 -42.83 42.65
CA MET A 1 3.01 -41.48 42.19
C MET A 1 1.69 -41.49 41.41
N VAL A 2 1.33 -42.56 40.68
CA VAL A 2 0.08 -42.60 39.89
C VAL A 2 -1.21 -42.66 40.75
N PHE A 3 -1.15 -43.31 41.92
CA PHE A 3 -2.30 -43.49 42.81
C PHE A 3 -2.86 -42.19 43.40
N LEU A 4 -1.98 -41.28 43.83
CA LEU A 4 -2.38 -40.00 44.43
C LEU A 4 -3.05 -39.07 43.42
N HIS A 5 -2.65 -39.12 42.14
CA HIS A 5 -3.24 -38.28 41.10
C HIS A 5 -4.68 -38.70 40.78
N GLN A 6 -4.94 -40.00 40.64
CA GLN A 6 -6.31 -40.48 40.45
C GLN A 6 -7.18 -40.15 41.67
N GLN A 7 -6.68 -40.38 42.89
CA GLN A 7 -7.42 -40.12 44.12
C GLN A 7 -7.79 -38.64 44.30
N PHE A 8 -6.92 -37.70 43.88
CA PHE A 8 -7.24 -36.27 43.85
C PHE A 8 -8.33 -35.93 42.83
N LEU A 9 -8.29 -36.53 41.64
CA LEU A 9 -9.30 -36.28 40.60
C LEU A 9 -10.68 -36.80 40.99
N THR A 10 -10.78 -37.89 41.76
CA THR A 10 -12.06 -38.44 42.22
C THR A 10 -12.66 -37.68 43.40
N THR A 11 -11.84 -37.05 44.25
CA THR A 11 -12.33 -36.36 45.45
C THR A 11 -11.44 -35.15 45.79
N PRO A 12 -11.49 -34.07 44.99
CA PRO A 12 -10.62 -32.91 45.19
C PRO A 12 -10.91 -32.20 46.52
N ASP A 13 -12.16 -32.24 47.01
CA ASP A 13 -12.62 -31.57 48.22
C ASP A 13 -12.00 -32.12 49.52
N GLN A 14 -11.49 -33.37 49.52
CA GLN A 14 -10.74 -33.91 50.66
C GLN A 14 -9.32 -33.34 50.78
N PHE A 15 -8.75 -32.87 49.67
CA PHE A 15 -7.40 -32.31 49.59
C PHE A 15 -7.38 -30.78 49.61
N VAL A 16 -8.54 -30.14 49.45
CA VAL A 16 -8.76 -28.71 49.60
C VAL A 16 -9.51 -28.50 50.92
N THR A 17 -8.77 -28.30 51.99
CA THR A 17 -9.35 -28.26 53.34
C THR A 17 -9.95 -26.88 53.70
N PRO A 18 -10.76 -26.82 54.78
CA PRO A 18 -10.76 -25.70 55.73
C PRO A 18 -9.45 -25.54 56.54
N GLN A 19 -8.36 -26.25 56.20
CA GLN A 19 -7.09 -26.39 56.94
C GLN A 19 -5.88 -26.19 56.01
N CYS A 20 -6.08 -25.51 54.88
CA CYS A 20 -5.04 -25.34 53.88
C CYS A 20 -4.30 -24.06 54.27
N PRO A 21 -3.01 -24.12 54.68
CA PRO A 21 -2.26 -22.92 55.04
C PRO A 21 -2.14 -21.94 53.86
N HIS A 22 -2.40 -22.41 52.63
CA HIS A 22 -2.41 -21.61 51.41
C HIS A 22 -3.76 -21.80 50.70
N PRO A 23 -4.75 -20.91 50.93
CA PRO A 23 -6.00 -20.94 50.18
C PRO A 23 -5.72 -20.72 48.70
N LEU A 24 -6.58 -21.28 47.83
CA LEU A 24 -6.48 -21.02 46.40
C LEU A 24 -6.59 -19.50 46.14
N PRO A 25 -5.78 -18.95 45.22
CA PRO A 25 -5.91 -17.56 44.82
C PRO A 25 -7.32 -17.29 44.31
N GLN A 26 -7.80 -16.06 44.54
CA GLN A 26 -9.07 -15.62 43.95
C GLN A 26 -9.03 -15.77 42.42
N SER A 27 -10.18 -16.03 41.79
CA SER A 27 -10.26 -16.35 40.36
C SER A 27 -9.54 -15.35 39.43
N HIS A 28 -9.55 -14.05 39.76
CA HIS A 28 -8.87 -13.01 38.98
C HIS A 28 -7.34 -13.06 39.09
N LEU A 29 -6.80 -13.73 40.10
CA LEU A 29 -5.36 -14.01 40.28
C LEU A 29 -4.92 -15.30 39.58
N LEU A 30 -5.83 -15.98 38.88
CA LEU A 30 -5.51 -17.16 38.07
C LEU A 30 -5.46 -16.76 36.60
N PRO A 31 -4.37 -17.06 35.89
CA PRO A 31 -4.26 -16.68 34.50
C PRO A 31 -5.13 -17.60 33.62
N ARG A 32 -5.93 -17.01 32.73
CA ARG A 32 -6.88 -17.73 31.85
C ARG A 32 -6.53 -17.51 30.38
N LYS A 33 -6.41 -18.58 29.60
CA LYS A 33 -6.26 -18.47 28.14
C LYS A 33 -7.54 -17.90 27.51
N LEU A 34 -7.39 -16.97 26.58
CA LEU A 34 -8.50 -16.39 25.82
C LEU A 34 -8.42 -16.79 24.35
N THR A 35 -9.59 -16.95 23.71
CA THR A 35 -9.70 -17.08 22.25
C THR A 35 -9.81 -15.70 21.60
N GLU A 36 -9.55 -15.61 20.29
CA GLU A 36 -9.67 -14.33 19.57
C GLU A 36 -11.07 -13.71 19.65
N SER A 37 -12.12 -14.53 19.61
CA SER A 37 -13.50 -14.05 19.77
C SER A 37 -13.74 -13.46 21.16
N GLN A 38 -13.22 -14.10 22.21
CA GLN A 38 -13.30 -13.59 23.57
C GLN A 38 -12.56 -12.26 23.72
N VAL A 39 -11.38 -12.12 23.11
CA VAL A 39 -10.63 -10.85 23.10
C VAL A 39 -11.42 -9.76 22.39
N LYS A 40 -12.00 -10.04 21.21
CA LYS A 40 -12.83 -9.09 20.46
C LYS A 40 -14.08 -8.65 21.24
N ASN A 41 -14.71 -9.57 21.97
CA ASN A 41 -15.88 -9.27 22.80
C ASN A 41 -15.58 -8.39 24.01
N ARG A 42 -14.29 -8.21 24.39
CA ARG A 42 -13.87 -7.33 25.47
C ARG A 42 -13.63 -5.88 25.03
N PHE A 43 -13.78 -5.56 23.74
CA PHE A 43 -13.71 -4.18 23.25
C PHE A 43 -14.72 -3.29 24.01
N PRO A 44 -14.35 -2.08 24.49
CA PRO A 44 -13.16 -1.28 24.16
C PRO A 44 -11.97 -1.46 25.13
N GLN A 45 -11.94 -2.50 25.96
CA GLN A 45 -10.82 -2.75 26.87
C GLN A 45 -9.50 -2.87 26.09
N GLN A 46 -8.49 -2.09 26.50
CA GLN A 46 -7.18 -2.11 25.86
C GLN A 46 -6.35 -3.30 26.32
N VAL A 47 -5.51 -3.79 25.42
CA VAL A 47 -4.52 -4.84 25.70
C VAL A 47 -3.32 -4.22 26.40
N GLU A 48 -2.79 -4.92 27.40
CA GLU A 48 -1.62 -4.49 28.14
C GLU A 48 -0.37 -4.43 27.25
N MET A 49 0.57 -3.60 27.66
CA MET A 49 1.80 -3.34 26.90
C MET A 49 1.54 -3.01 25.43
N LYS A 50 0.40 -2.37 25.09
CA LYS A 50 0.01 -2.04 23.71
C LYS A 50 0.09 -3.25 22.75
N GLY A 51 -0.10 -4.47 23.26
CA GLY A 51 -0.01 -5.72 22.49
C GLY A 51 1.40 -6.27 22.27
N PHE A 52 2.43 -5.71 22.92
CA PHE A 52 3.77 -6.31 22.97
C PHE A 52 3.81 -7.47 23.97
N CYS A 53 4.58 -8.50 23.65
CA CYS A 53 4.74 -9.69 24.46
C CYS A 53 5.61 -9.40 25.69
N SER A 54 5.03 -9.52 26.88
CA SER A 54 5.74 -9.24 28.15
C SER A 54 6.89 -10.20 28.42
N VAL A 55 6.73 -11.47 28.04
CA VAL A 55 7.75 -12.51 28.21
C VAL A 55 8.99 -12.22 27.37
N THR A 56 8.84 -11.83 26.10
CA THR A 56 9.99 -11.43 25.28
C THR A 56 10.70 -10.24 25.88
N TYR A 57 9.93 -9.26 26.35
CA TYR A 57 10.50 -8.04 26.89
C TYR A 57 11.35 -8.31 28.14
N VAL A 58 10.84 -9.10 29.08
CA VAL A 58 11.58 -9.50 30.29
C VAL A 58 12.79 -10.36 29.94
N ASP A 59 12.60 -11.42 29.13
CA ASP A 59 13.69 -12.34 28.75
C ASP A 59 14.81 -11.61 27.98
N GLY A 60 14.45 -10.58 27.20
CA GLY A 60 15.38 -9.73 26.48
C GLY A 60 16.07 -8.66 27.33
N LYS A 61 15.87 -8.67 28.65
CA LYS A 61 16.38 -7.65 29.59
C LYS A 61 15.83 -6.26 29.30
N GLN A 62 14.54 -6.18 28.94
CA GLN A 62 13.81 -4.93 28.70
C GLN A 62 14.40 -4.04 27.60
N ARG A 63 15.13 -4.65 26.66
CA ARG A 63 15.73 -3.98 25.51
C ARG A 63 14.72 -3.71 24.40
N TYR A 64 15.01 -2.72 23.56
CA TYR A 64 14.14 -2.31 22.46
C TYR A 64 13.94 -3.44 21.44
N GLU A 65 14.99 -4.20 21.14
CA GLU A 65 14.96 -5.33 20.19
C GLU A 65 14.07 -6.49 20.68
N ALA A 66 13.77 -6.52 21.97
CA ALA A 66 12.93 -7.54 22.59
C ALA A 66 11.44 -7.17 22.62
N LEU A 67 11.07 -5.98 22.15
CA LEU A 67 9.68 -5.54 21.99
C LEU A 67 9.08 -6.18 20.74
N VAL A 68 8.65 -7.43 20.87
CA VAL A 68 8.00 -8.20 19.80
C VAL A 68 6.49 -8.19 20.01
N ARG A 69 5.74 -7.95 18.93
CA ARG A 69 4.27 -7.99 18.96
C ARG A 69 3.76 -9.40 19.22
N GLY A 70 2.74 -9.50 20.07
CA GLY A 70 2.01 -10.74 20.27
C GLY A 70 0.96 -10.98 19.18
N LYS A 71 0.42 -12.20 19.13
CA LYS A 71 -0.71 -12.58 18.29
C LYS A 71 -1.94 -12.86 19.14
N MET A 72 -3.12 -12.39 18.71
CA MET A 72 -4.38 -12.54 19.46
C MET A 72 -4.72 -14.02 19.77
N GLU A 73 -4.27 -14.96 18.94
CA GLU A 73 -4.38 -16.40 19.17
C GLU A 73 -3.72 -16.88 20.48
N PHE A 74 -2.74 -16.14 21.00
CA PHE A 74 -2.03 -16.43 22.25
C PHE A 74 -2.36 -15.41 23.34
N ALA A 75 -3.63 -15.03 23.50
CA ALA A 75 -4.05 -14.12 24.55
C ALA A 75 -4.22 -14.82 25.91
N VAL A 76 -3.94 -14.11 27.00
CA VAL A 76 -4.17 -14.53 28.39
C VAL A 76 -4.76 -13.36 29.18
N GLU A 77 -5.77 -13.65 29.97
CA GLU A 77 -6.32 -12.77 30.98
C GLU A 77 -5.64 -13.04 32.32
N TYR A 78 -5.12 -12.02 32.98
CA TYR A 78 -4.57 -12.10 34.33
C TYR A 78 -4.80 -10.78 35.03
N ARG A 79 -5.35 -10.78 36.26
CA ARG A 79 -5.73 -9.57 37.00
C ARG A 79 -6.62 -8.63 36.19
N GLU A 80 -7.62 -9.22 35.52
CA GLU A 80 -8.58 -8.51 34.65
C GLU A 80 -7.93 -7.76 33.47
N GLN A 81 -6.64 -7.97 33.22
CA GLN A 81 -5.88 -7.38 32.12
C GLN A 81 -5.61 -8.43 31.04
N ILE A 82 -5.58 -7.98 29.78
CA ILE A 82 -5.37 -8.86 28.63
C ILE A 82 -3.93 -8.72 28.14
N TYR A 83 -3.18 -9.81 28.17
CA TYR A 83 -1.81 -9.92 27.66
C TYR A 83 -1.79 -10.74 26.38
N ILE A 84 -0.94 -10.37 25.42
CA ILE A 84 -0.80 -11.05 24.14
C ILE A 84 0.65 -11.51 23.95
N PHE A 85 0.86 -12.77 23.55
CA PHE A 85 2.20 -13.34 23.39
C PHE A 85 2.54 -13.66 21.93
N GLU A 86 3.82 -13.66 21.59
CA GLU A 86 4.31 -13.94 20.23
C GLU A 86 4.11 -15.42 19.83
N THR A 87 4.32 -16.34 20.78
CA THR A 87 4.26 -17.78 20.55
C THR A 87 3.58 -18.51 21.71
N LYS A 88 3.02 -19.70 21.42
CA LYS A 88 2.46 -20.60 22.43
C LYS A 88 3.42 -20.90 23.58
N ARG A 89 4.72 -21.10 23.27
CA ARG A 89 5.76 -21.34 24.29
C ARG A 89 5.88 -20.17 25.28
N LYS A 90 5.77 -18.94 24.80
CA LYS A 90 5.83 -17.73 25.63
C LYS A 90 4.55 -17.53 26.42
N GLN A 91 3.39 -17.84 25.83
CA GLN A 91 2.11 -17.91 26.55
C GLN A 91 2.20 -18.90 27.72
N ASP A 92 2.65 -20.14 27.47
CA ASP A 92 2.77 -21.16 28.51
C ASP A 92 3.81 -20.77 29.58
N LYS A 93 4.86 -20.02 29.22
CA LYS A 93 5.83 -19.47 30.18
C LYS A 93 5.19 -18.43 31.10
N PHE A 94 4.36 -17.56 30.56
CA PHE A 94 3.60 -16.58 31.36
C PHE A 94 2.63 -17.30 32.32
N LEU A 95 1.88 -18.29 31.84
CA LEU A 95 0.90 -19.03 32.65
C LEU A 95 1.52 -19.75 33.86
N ARG A 96 2.78 -20.20 33.73
CA ARG A 96 3.51 -20.84 34.84
C ARG A 96 3.89 -19.86 35.95
N THR A 97 4.23 -18.62 35.59
CA THR A 97 4.79 -17.63 36.51
C THR A 97 4.35 -16.21 36.12
N PRO A 98 3.05 -15.89 36.19
CA PRO A 98 2.53 -14.62 35.70
C PRO A 98 3.08 -13.43 36.49
N GLU A 99 3.37 -13.63 37.79
CA GLU A 99 3.92 -12.63 38.72
C GLU A 99 5.24 -12.01 38.25
N THR A 100 6.05 -12.75 37.51
CA THR A 100 7.33 -12.27 36.95
C THR A 100 7.13 -11.31 35.78
N TYR A 101 6.06 -11.48 35.00
CA TYR A 101 5.91 -10.86 33.68
C TYR A 101 4.77 -9.85 33.58
N TRP A 102 3.84 -9.78 34.54
CA TRP A 102 2.66 -8.91 34.43
C TRP A 102 3.00 -7.42 34.58
N ASN A 103 3.83 -7.05 35.56
CA ASN A 103 4.09 -5.64 35.91
C ASN A 103 5.21 -5.01 35.06
N GLN A 104 5.02 -4.98 33.75
CA GLN A 104 6.00 -4.42 32.81
C GLN A 104 5.52 -3.06 32.28
N LYS A 105 6.43 -2.08 32.28
CA LYS A 105 6.18 -0.75 31.72
C LYS A 105 6.93 -0.60 30.41
N LEU A 106 6.24 -0.12 29.38
CA LEU A 106 6.88 0.15 28.09
C LEU A 106 7.81 1.38 28.19
N PRO A 107 8.95 1.37 27.48
CA PRO A 107 9.80 2.54 27.35
C PRO A 107 9.08 3.62 26.51
N SER A 108 9.55 4.88 26.62
CA SER A 108 8.99 5.99 25.83
C SER A 108 9.06 5.74 24.32
N LYS A 109 10.15 5.11 23.86
CA LYS A 109 10.34 4.73 22.46
C LYS A 109 9.99 3.26 22.25
N VAL A 110 8.89 3.00 21.53
CA VAL A 110 8.47 1.66 21.13
C VAL A 110 8.54 1.49 19.62
N PRO A 111 8.70 0.25 19.11
CA PRO A 111 8.61 -0.01 17.68
C PRO A 111 7.30 0.52 17.10
N PRO A 112 7.34 1.16 15.92
CA PRO A 112 6.13 1.58 15.24
C PRO A 112 5.24 0.36 14.96
N LEU A 113 3.93 0.58 15.06
CA LEU A 113 2.93 -0.42 14.73
C LEU A 113 3.01 -0.68 13.22
N CYS A 114 3.45 -1.87 12.80
CA CYS A 114 3.46 -2.31 11.40
C CYS A 114 2.03 -2.58 10.91
N GLU A 115 1.19 -1.56 10.94
CA GLU A 115 -0.11 -1.58 10.27
C GLU A 115 0.07 -0.94 8.90
N PRO A 116 -0.48 -1.53 7.83
CA PRO A 116 -0.41 -0.94 6.51
C PRO A 116 -1.10 0.42 6.56
N VAL A 117 -0.31 1.49 6.43
CA VAL A 117 -0.83 2.85 6.38
C VAL A 117 -1.48 3.04 5.01
N PRO A 118 -2.80 3.26 4.93
CA PRO A 118 -3.44 3.46 3.63
C PRO A 118 -2.92 4.74 3.00
N LEU A 119 -2.66 4.74 1.69
CA LEU A 119 -2.13 5.89 0.95
C LEU A 119 -2.94 7.16 1.19
N THR A 120 -4.27 7.03 1.33
CA THR A 120 -5.22 8.13 1.57
C THR A 120 -5.11 8.77 2.95
N SER A 121 -4.46 8.11 3.92
CA SER A 121 -4.21 8.66 5.26
C SER A 121 -2.94 9.49 5.35
N LEU A 122 -2.10 9.49 4.31
CA LEU A 122 -0.88 10.25 4.31
C LEU A 122 -1.16 11.75 4.16
N PRO A 123 -0.30 12.61 4.75
CA PRO A 123 -0.28 14.04 4.42
C PRO A 123 -0.08 14.25 2.92
N THR A 124 -0.51 15.41 2.41
CA THR A 124 -0.50 15.75 0.98
C THR A 124 0.84 15.45 0.30
N LEU A 125 1.96 15.78 0.95
CA LEU A 125 3.30 15.50 0.42
C LEU A 125 3.53 13.99 0.20
N GLY A 126 3.31 13.18 1.23
CA GLY A 126 3.50 11.72 1.16
C GLY A 126 2.54 11.06 0.17
N TYR A 127 1.31 11.54 0.08
CA TYR A 127 0.34 11.07 -0.92
C TYR A 127 0.84 11.32 -2.36
N LEU A 128 1.33 12.54 -2.64
CA LEU A 128 1.83 12.90 -3.97
C LEU A 128 3.11 12.14 -4.32
N GLU A 129 4.05 12.05 -3.37
CA GLU A 129 5.31 11.32 -3.53
C GLU A 129 5.09 9.84 -3.85
N GLN A 130 4.21 9.17 -3.11
CA GLN A 130 3.99 7.74 -3.27
C GLN A 130 3.01 7.40 -4.40
N GLY A 131 2.01 8.24 -4.64
CA GLY A 131 0.94 7.96 -5.61
C GLY A 131 1.23 8.46 -7.02
N VAL A 132 1.78 9.67 -7.17
CA VAL A 132 1.75 10.41 -8.45
C VAL A 132 3.14 10.73 -8.98
N ALA A 133 4.14 10.87 -8.11
CA ALA A 133 5.46 11.41 -8.46
C ALA A 133 6.14 10.65 -9.61
N VAL A 134 6.19 9.31 -9.54
CA VAL A 134 6.83 8.49 -10.59
C VAL A 134 6.21 8.73 -11.96
N SER A 135 4.88 8.84 -12.02
CA SER A 135 4.16 9.06 -13.28
C SER A 135 4.42 10.47 -13.84
N VAL A 136 4.42 11.49 -12.98
CA VAL A 136 4.71 12.88 -13.39
C VAL A 136 6.16 13.03 -13.83
N ILE A 137 7.12 12.46 -13.09
CA ILE A 137 8.54 12.48 -13.46
C ILE A 137 8.73 11.87 -14.85
N LYS A 138 8.15 10.69 -15.11
CA LYS A 138 8.23 10.05 -16.43
C LYS A 138 7.64 10.91 -17.55
N ALA A 139 6.48 11.52 -17.31
CA ALA A 139 5.84 12.41 -18.29
C ALA A 139 6.71 13.63 -18.59
N MET A 140 7.26 14.27 -17.54
CA MET A 140 8.13 15.44 -17.68
C MET A 140 9.46 15.09 -18.38
N THR A 141 10.05 13.95 -18.06
CA THR A 141 11.24 13.44 -18.76
C THR A 141 10.95 13.22 -20.24
N ALA A 142 9.82 12.59 -20.57
CA ALA A 142 9.41 12.37 -21.96
C ALA A 142 9.21 13.69 -22.72
N VAL A 143 8.59 14.70 -22.11
CA VAL A 143 8.51 16.07 -22.67
C VAL A 143 9.90 16.65 -22.91
N GLY A 144 10.82 16.51 -21.97
CA GLY A 144 12.19 17.03 -22.08
C GLY A 144 12.99 16.39 -23.21
N CYS A 145 12.80 15.08 -23.45
CA CYS A 145 13.42 14.35 -24.54
C CYS A 145 12.82 14.72 -25.91
N LEU A 146 11.49 14.74 -26.01
CA LEU A 146 10.79 14.95 -27.27
C LEU A 146 10.74 16.43 -27.69
N LYS A 147 10.63 17.35 -26.72
CA LYS A 147 10.40 18.80 -26.91
C LYS A 147 9.22 19.07 -27.87
N PRO A 148 8.01 18.57 -27.54
CA PRO A 148 6.88 18.59 -28.45
C PRO A 148 6.48 20.02 -28.82
N LYS A 149 6.48 20.31 -30.13
CA LYS A 149 5.91 21.52 -30.71
C LYS A 149 4.84 21.10 -31.69
N TYR A 150 3.60 21.17 -31.24
CA TYR A 150 2.45 20.82 -32.06
C TYR A 150 2.10 21.98 -33.00
N PRO A 151 1.76 21.70 -34.27
CA PRO A 151 1.33 22.73 -35.22
C PRO A 151 0.27 23.67 -34.64
N PHE A 152 0.46 24.98 -34.85
CA PHE A 152 -0.45 26.05 -34.42
C PHE A 152 -0.71 26.20 -32.91
N LEU A 153 -0.02 25.45 -32.05
CA LEU A 153 -0.10 25.59 -30.60
C LEU A 153 1.17 26.21 -30.03
N SER A 154 1.08 26.94 -28.91
CA SER A 154 2.28 27.40 -28.20
C SER A 154 3.06 26.20 -27.63
N ILE A 155 4.36 26.38 -27.39
CA ILE A 155 5.21 25.33 -26.81
C ILE A 155 4.62 24.85 -25.48
N GLN A 156 4.18 25.79 -24.63
CA GLN A 156 3.54 25.47 -23.35
C GLN A 156 2.28 24.61 -23.52
N ARG A 157 1.38 24.98 -24.45
CA ARG A 157 0.16 24.18 -24.71
C ARG A 157 0.51 22.81 -25.27
N SER A 158 1.51 22.72 -26.14
CA SER A 158 1.96 21.44 -26.69
C SER A 158 2.52 20.51 -25.61
N SER A 159 3.37 21.04 -24.73
CA SER A 159 3.92 20.29 -23.60
C SER A 159 2.82 19.83 -22.63
N LEU A 160 1.87 20.71 -22.28
CA LEU A 160 0.76 20.36 -21.37
C LEU A 160 -0.13 19.26 -21.93
N LEU A 161 -0.51 19.33 -23.20
CA LEU A 161 -1.30 18.29 -23.86
C LEU A 161 -0.54 16.96 -23.92
N TYR A 162 0.76 17.01 -24.19
CA TYR A 162 1.60 15.81 -24.19
C TYR A 162 1.62 15.15 -22.80
N VAL A 163 1.84 15.91 -21.72
CA VAL A 163 1.80 15.38 -20.34
C VAL A 163 0.44 14.75 -20.04
N ALA A 164 -0.66 15.42 -20.41
CA ALA A 164 -2.01 14.92 -20.17
C ALA A 164 -2.27 13.59 -20.90
N LEU A 165 -1.90 13.49 -22.18
CA LEU A 165 -2.01 12.26 -22.97
C LEU A 165 -1.10 11.15 -22.43
N TYR A 166 0.12 11.50 -22.02
CA TYR A 166 1.10 10.57 -21.45
C TYR A 166 0.58 9.95 -20.14
N LEU A 167 0.12 10.78 -19.21
CA LEU A 167 -0.43 10.32 -17.92
C LEU A 167 -1.69 9.47 -18.14
N LYS A 168 -2.58 9.89 -19.04
CA LYS A 168 -3.80 9.14 -19.39
C LYS A 168 -3.51 7.81 -20.10
N GLY A 169 -2.43 7.73 -20.86
CA GLY A 169 -1.99 6.51 -21.57
C GLY A 169 -1.22 5.52 -20.69
N ARG A 170 -0.79 5.92 -19.50
CA ARG A 170 0.03 5.13 -18.55
C ARG A 170 -0.78 4.17 -17.67
N GLN A 171 -2.11 4.10 -17.84
CA GLN A 171 -2.90 3.07 -17.18
C GLN A 171 -2.45 1.71 -17.73
N ASP A 172 -1.55 1.04 -17.00
CA ASP A 172 -0.84 -0.12 -17.51
C ASP A 172 -1.83 -1.26 -17.68
N THR A 173 -2.02 -1.69 -18.94
CA THR A 173 -2.93 -2.78 -19.28
C THR A 173 -2.57 -4.09 -18.60
N LYS A 174 -1.32 -4.23 -18.11
CA LYS A 174 -0.84 -5.37 -17.30
C LYS A 174 -1.31 -5.28 -15.85
N GLU A 175 -1.18 -4.11 -15.23
CA GLU A 175 -1.67 -3.85 -13.87
C GLU A 175 -3.21 -3.98 -13.81
N LEU A 176 -3.90 -3.50 -14.85
CA LEU A 176 -5.34 -3.75 -15.05
C LEU A 176 -5.72 -5.23 -15.32
N LEU A 177 -4.78 -6.06 -15.77
CA LEU A 177 -5.01 -7.50 -16.00
C LEU A 177 -4.73 -8.31 -14.72
N GLU A 178 -3.80 -7.85 -13.89
CA GLU A 178 -3.44 -8.47 -12.61
C GLU A 178 -4.43 -8.09 -11.50
N LEU A 179 -4.93 -6.86 -11.48
CA LEU A 179 -6.03 -6.42 -10.59
C LEU A 179 -7.33 -7.23 -10.77
N LYS A 180 -7.49 -7.91 -11.91
CA LYS A 180 -8.61 -8.82 -12.20
C LYS A 180 -8.54 -10.14 -11.39
N LYS A 181 -7.38 -10.51 -10.87
CA LYS A 181 -7.18 -11.78 -10.15
C LYS A 181 -7.42 -11.66 -8.65
N ASP A 182 -7.12 -10.49 -8.06
CA ASP A 182 -7.05 -10.37 -6.60
C ASP A 182 -8.27 -9.67 -5.99
N ASN A 183 -9.01 -8.88 -6.76
CA ASN A 183 -10.24 -8.23 -6.32
C ASN A 183 -11.26 -8.37 -7.45
N GLY A 184 -12.47 -8.89 -7.17
CA GLY A 184 -13.56 -9.05 -8.14
C GLY A 184 -14.12 -7.76 -8.74
N LEU A 185 -13.32 -6.70 -8.83
CA LEU A 185 -13.63 -5.45 -9.50
C LEU A 185 -13.56 -5.68 -11.02
N LEU A 186 -14.72 -5.68 -11.68
CA LEU A 186 -14.82 -5.73 -13.14
C LEU A 186 -14.17 -4.47 -13.74
N ILE A 187 -12.86 -4.52 -14.01
CA ILE A 187 -12.24 -3.60 -14.96
C ILE A 187 -12.94 -3.83 -16.30
N THR A 188 -13.69 -2.82 -16.73
CA THR A 188 -14.58 -2.94 -17.87
C THR A 188 -13.77 -2.96 -19.18
N ARG A 189 -14.24 -3.71 -20.19
CA ARG A 189 -13.62 -3.72 -21.53
C ARG A 189 -13.46 -2.30 -22.09
N ALA A 190 -14.35 -1.38 -21.70
CA ALA A 190 -14.32 0.04 -22.00
C ALA A 190 -13.06 0.77 -21.47
N GLN A 191 -12.60 0.47 -20.25
CA GLN A 191 -11.39 1.09 -19.69
C GLN A 191 -10.13 0.64 -20.46
N ILE A 192 -10.07 -0.63 -20.85
CA ILE A 192 -8.96 -1.19 -21.63
C ILE A 192 -8.93 -0.59 -23.05
N THR A 193 -10.09 -0.45 -23.71
CA THR A 193 -10.17 0.17 -25.03
C THR A 193 -9.85 1.66 -24.98
N ALA A 194 -10.28 2.37 -23.93
CA ALA A 194 -9.93 3.78 -23.71
C ALA A 194 -8.42 4.00 -23.51
N ALA A 195 -7.76 3.12 -22.74
CA ALA A 195 -6.30 3.17 -22.58
C ALA A 195 -5.57 2.93 -23.91
N ARG A 196 -6.01 1.95 -24.69
CA ARG A 196 -5.46 1.68 -26.05
C ARG A 196 -5.68 2.86 -27.01
N SER A 197 -6.86 3.47 -26.97
CA SER A 197 -7.18 4.65 -27.79
C SER A 197 -6.26 5.82 -27.44
N THR A 198 -6.00 6.04 -26.14
CA THR A 198 -5.12 7.13 -25.69
C THR A 198 -3.67 6.93 -26.13
N LYS A 199 -3.15 5.70 -26.09
CA LYS A 199 -1.80 5.40 -26.62
C LYS A 199 -1.69 5.69 -28.12
N LYS A 200 -2.72 5.36 -28.90
CA LYS A 200 -2.78 5.72 -30.33
C LYS A 200 -2.81 7.23 -30.54
N LYS A 201 -3.59 7.96 -29.75
CA LYS A 201 -3.62 9.43 -29.78
C LYS A 201 -2.25 10.03 -29.46
N LEU A 202 -1.52 9.48 -28.48
CA LEU A 202 -0.17 9.94 -28.13
C LEU A 202 0.81 9.73 -29.29
N ALA A 203 0.83 8.55 -29.93
CA ALA A 203 1.68 8.30 -31.09
C ALA A 203 1.36 9.24 -32.26
N LEU A 204 0.06 9.44 -32.56
CA LEU A 204 -0.39 10.39 -33.58
C LEU A 204 0.05 11.83 -33.26
N TYR A 205 0.00 12.20 -31.98
CA TYR A 205 0.45 13.51 -31.51
C TYR A 205 1.95 13.71 -31.73
N GLU A 206 2.76 12.69 -31.45
CA GLU A 206 4.21 12.70 -31.70
C GLU A 206 4.52 12.83 -33.20
N GLU A 207 3.83 12.08 -34.05
CA GLU A 207 3.93 12.21 -35.51
C GLU A 207 3.59 13.63 -35.99
N ASN A 208 2.54 14.23 -35.44
CA ASN A 208 2.14 15.60 -35.80
C ASN A 208 3.19 16.62 -35.35
N CYS A 209 3.82 16.43 -34.19
CA CYS A 209 4.93 17.27 -33.74
C CYS A 209 6.15 17.16 -34.67
N ALA A 210 6.39 15.99 -35.26
CA ALA A 210 7.49 15.76 -36.20
C ALA A 210 7.29 16.43 -37.58
N LEU A 211 6.10 16.93 -37.90
CA LEU A 211 5.82 17.62 -39.16
C LEU A 211 6.63 18.93 -39.30
N ILE A 212 6.74 19.72 -38.22
CA ILE A 212 7.48 20.98 -38.24
C ILE A 212 8.97 20.78 -38.57
N PRO A 213 9.73 19.94 -37.82
CA PRO A 213 11.14 19.72 -38.15
C PRO A 213 11.32 19.09 -39.53
N TYR A 214 10.42 18.19 -39.95
CA TYR A 214 10.43 17.61 -41.30
C TYR A 214 10.28 18.71 -42.36
N LEU A 215 9.19 19.48 -42.32
CA LEU A 215 8.92 20.54 -43.30
C LEU A 215 10.01 21.61 -43.29
N THR A 216 10.53 21.98 -42.12
CA THR A 216 11.65 22.94 -42.00
C THR A 216 12.90 22.42 -42.69
N SER A 217 13.17 21.11 -42.62
CA SER A 217 14.34 20.49 -43.26
C SER A 217 14.20 20.33 -44.78
N THR A 218 12.97 20.09 -45.26
CA THR A 218 12.63 19.78 -46.65
C THR A 218 12.34 21.04 -47.46
N MET A 219 11.65 22.03 -46.90
CA MET A 219 11.32 23.31 -47.54
C MET A 219 12.48 24.30 -47.38
N ARG A 220 13.66 23.96 -47.89
CA ARG A 220 14.77 24.92 -47.97
C ARG A 220 14.40 26.04 -48.95
N GLY A 221 14.94 27.25 -48.76
CA GLY A 221 14.51 28.47 -49.46
C GLY A 221 14.54 28.46 -50.99
N ASN A 222 15.11 27.43 -51.61
CA ASN A 222 15.09 27.24 -53.05
C ASN A 222 13.90 26.35 -53.44
N TYR A 223 13.07 26.83 -54.36
CA TYR A 223 11.96 26.04 -54.90
C TYR A 223 12.47 24.72 -55.51
N GLN A 224 11.82 23.61 -55.14
CA GLN A 224 12.03 22.32 -55.80
C GLN A 224 10.79 21.90 -56.61
N PRO A 225 10.96 21.46 -57.87
CA PRO A 225 9.86 20.97 -58.69
C PRO A 225 9.26 19.68 -58.10
N PRO A 226 7.98 19.37 -58.37
CA PRO A 226 7.30 18.20 -57.78
C PRO A 226 8.01 16.85 -57.98
N SER A 227 8.78 16.72 -59.06
CA SER A 227 9.57 15.52 -59.38
C SER A 227 10.77 15.27 -58.46
N GLU A 228 11.29 16.32 -57.81
CA GLU A 228 12.47 16.24 -56.94
C GLU A 228 12.11 16.19 -55.44
N ARG A 229 10.81 16.32 -55.12
CA ARG A 229 10.32 16.28 -53.74
C ARG A 229 10.22 14.85 -53.23
N PRO A 230 10.36 14.64 -51.90
CA PRO A 230 10.03 13.37 -51.28
C PRO A 230 8.58 12.96 -51.58
N LEU A 231 8.35 11.66 -51.83
CA LEU A 231 7.02 11.12 -52.14
C LEU A 231 5.97 11.42 -51.06
N ASP A 232 6.39 11.53 -49.80
CA ASP A 232 5.54 11.79 -48.65
C ASP A 232 5.33 13.28 -48.34
N PHE A 233 5.96 14.18 -49.12
CA PHE A 233 5.96 15.61 -48.87
C PHE A 233 4.56 16.21 -48.91
N GLU A 234 3.84 16.02 -50.02
CA GLU A 234 2.48 16.58 -50.19
C GLU A 234 1.52 16.04 -49.13
N PHE A 235 1.63 14.76 -48.79
CA PHE A 235 0.82 14.15 -47.72
C PHE A 235 1.10 14.82 -46.36
N LYS A 236 2.37 14.99 -45.98
CA LYS A 236 2.77 15.61 -44.71
C LYS A 236 2.44 17.10 -44.66
N LEU A 237 2.57 17.82 -45.78
CA LEU A 237 2.20 19.22 -45.90
C LEU A 237 0.69 19.40 -45.75
N ASN A 238 -0.11 18.62 -46.46
CA ASN A 238 -1.56 18.65 -46.34
C ASN A 238 -2.02 18.27 -44.92
N ARG A 239 -1.39 17.26 -44.30
CA ARG A 239 -1.64 16.90 -42.89
C ARG A 239 -1.31 18.06 -41.96
N PHE A 240 -0.18 18.75 -42.16
CA PHE A 240 0.18 19.93 -41.37
C PHE A 240 -0.87 21.03 -41.51
N LEU A 241 -1.25 21.42 -42.73
CA LEU A 241 -2.22 22.48 -42.97
C LEU A 241 -3.61 22.14 -42.39
N ALA A 242 -4.04 20.88 -42.49
CA ALA A 242 -5.30 20.41 -41.92
C ALA A 242 -5.39 20.60 -40.40
N LEU A 243 -4.26 20.55 -39.68
CA LEU A 243 -4.23 20.79 -38.23
C LEU A 243 -4.56 22.25 -37.85
N GLY A 244 -4.41 23.19 -38.78
CA GLY A 244 -4.71 24.61 -38.58
C GLY A 244 -6.20 24.94 -38.74
N HIS A 245 -6.97 24.05 -39.37
CA HIS A 245 -8.40 24.25 -39.63
C HIS A 245 -9.31 23.62 -38.57
N LEU A 246 -8.74 22.97 -37.54
CA LEU A 246 -9.51 22.39 -36.44
C LEU A 246 -10.14 23.52 -35.59
N PRO A 247 -11.48 23.68 -35.58
CA PRO A 247 -12.15 24.66 -34.74
C PRO A 247 -12.16 24.11 -33.31
N GLY A 248 -11.07 24.35 -32.56
CA GLY A 248 -10.92 23.63 -31.29
C GLY A 248 -9.66 23.90 -30.50
N ALA A 249 -8.99 25.04 -30.68
CA ALA A 249 -7.90 25.43 -29.77
C ALA A 249 -8.36 25.60 -28.30
N ASN A 250 -9.68 25.50 -28.04
CA ASN A 250 -10.33 25.56 -26.72
C ASN A 250 -11.07 24.28 -26.29
N SER A 251 -11.12 23.21 -27.10
CA SER A 251 -11.83 21.97 -26.73
C SER A 251 -10.98 20.74 -26.97
N VAL A 252 -10.20 20.41 -25.94
CA VAL A 252 -9.69 19.08 -25.54
C VAL A 252 -9.97 17.94 -26.54
N LEU A 253 -8.97 17.56 -27.34
CA LEU A 253 -8.90 16.29 -28.09
C LEU A 253 -8.26 15.17 -27.25
#